data_AF-A0AAJ1V3P5-F1
#
_entry.id   AF-A0AAJ1V3P5-F1
#
_cell.length_a   1.000
_cell.length_b   1.000
_cell.length_c   1.000
_cell.angle_alpha   90.00
_cell.angle_beta   90.00
_cell.angle_gamma   90.00
#
_symmetry.space_group_name_H-M   'P 1'
#
loop_
_entity.id
_entity.type
_entity.pdbx_description
1 polymer ?
#
loop_
_entity_poly.entity_id
_entity_poly.type
_entity_poly.pdbx_seq_one_letter_code
_entity_poly.pdbx_strand_id
1 'polypeptide(L)' 'LETPYRKVTDGVVTDEIHYLSAIEEGNYVIAQANSNLDEEGHFVEDLVTCRSKGESSLFSRDQVDYMDVSTQQVVSV' A
#
# COMPACT_ATOMS: atom_id res chain seq x y z
N LEU A 1 8.05 2.34 -16.67
CA LEU A 1 8.65 2.10 -15.35
C LEU A 1 7.52 1.59 -14.47
N GLU A 2 7.68 0.38 -13.95
CA GLU A 2 6.70 -0.25 -13.08
C GLU A 2 7.34 -0.43 -11.71
N THR A 3 6.53 -0.28 -10.67
CA THR A 3 6.98 -0.30 -9.28
C THR A 3 6.29 -1.47 -8.58
N PRO A 4 7.01 -2.28 -7.77
CA PRO A 4 6.40 -3.42 -7.08
C PRO A 4 5.58 -2.98 -5.86
N TYR A 5 4.40 -3.58 -5.67
CA TYR A 5 3.52 -3.36 -4.52
C TYR A 5 3.00 -4.69 -3.99
N ARG A 6 2.79 -4.78 -2.68
CA ARG A 6 2.10 -5.91 -2.05
C ARG A 6 0.60 -5.74 -2.21
N LYS A 7 -0.09 -6.78 -2.64
CA LYS A 7 -1.56 -6.75 -2.75
C LYS A 7 -2.22 -6.91 -1.39
N VAL A 8 -3.23 -6.08 -1.12
CA VAL A 8 -4.10 -6.22 0.05
C VAL A 8 -5.42 -6.85 -0.41
N THR A 9 -5.94 -7.80 0.35
CA THR A 9 -7.22 -8.46 0.06
C THR A 9 -7.97 -8.64 1.36
N ASP A 10 -9.21 -8.12 1.41
CA ASP A 10 -10.05 -8.12 2.61
C ASP A 10 -9.32 -7.58 3.86
N GLY A 11 -8.53 -6.51 3.69
CA GLY A 11 -7.75 -5.88 4.77
C GLY A 11 -6.48 -6.63 5.21
N VAL A 12 -6.12 -7.72 4.53
CA VAL A 12 -4.90 -8.52 4.77
C VAL A 12 -3.84 -8.22 3.72
N VAL A 13 -2.65 -7.85 4.16
CA VAL A 13 -1.48 -7.69 3.29
C VAL A 13 -0.94 -9.05 2.92
N THR A 14 -0.96 -9.37 1.63
CA THR A 14 -0.46 -10.64 1.10
C THR A 14 1.03 -10.55 0.73
N ASP A 15 1.65 -11.70 0.46
CA ASP A 15 2.99 -11.77 -0.15
C ASP A 15 2.95 -11.67 -1.69
N GLU A 16 1.77 -11.45 -2.27
CA GLU A 16 1.60 -11.32 -3.72
C GLU A 16 2.08 -9.94 -4.18
N ILE A 17 3.11 -9.92 -5.03
CA ILE A 17 3.70 -8.70 -5.58
C ILE A 17 3.10 -8.40 -6.95
N HIS A 18 2.50 -7.21 -7.07
CA HIS A 18 1.98 -6.66 -8.33
C HIS A 18 2.84 -5.49 -8.75
N TYR A 19 3.16 -5.43 -10.04
CA TYR A 19 3.88 -4.32 -10.62
C TYR A 19 2.87 -3.33 -11.19
N LEU A 20 2.82 -2.12 -10.64
CA LEU A 20 1.90 -1.08 -11.08
C LEU A 20 2.68 0.02 -11.80
N SER A 21 2.12 0.52 -12.89
CA SER A 21 2.60 1.75 -13.52
C SER A 21 2.19 3.00 -12.72
N ALA A 22 2.87 4.12 -12.96
CA ALA A 22 2.54 5.40 -12.33
C ALA A 22 1.09 5.87 -12.61
N ILE A 23 0.49 5.43 -13.72
CA ILE A 23 -0.90 5.75 -14.06
C ILE A 23 -1.86 4.87 -13.25
N GLU A 24 -1.51 3.60 -13.06
CA GLU A 24 -2.32 2.64 -12.30
C GLU A 24 -2.30 2.94 -10.80
N GLU A 25 -1.13 3.24 -10.21
CA GLU A 25 -1.01 3.63 -8.79
C GLU A 25 -1.99 4.75 -8.43
N GLY A 26 -2.23 5.72 -9.32
CA GLY A 26 -3.16 6.82 -9.09
C GLY A 26 -4.63 6.43 -8.93
N ASN A 27 -5.00 5.19 -9.27
CA ASN A 27 -6.38 4.69 -9.13
C ASN A 27 -6.59 3.87 -7.85
N TYR A 28 -5.52 3.55 -7.12
CA TYR A 28 -5.56 2.69 -5.95
C TYR A 28 -5.20 3.47 -4.67
N VAL A 29 -5.58 2.90 -3.53
CA VAL A 29 -5.15 3.38 -2.22
C VAL A 29 -3.95 2.54 -1.77
N ILE A 30 -2.79 3.18 -1.64
CA ILE A 30 -1.54 2.49 -1.32
C ILE A 30 -1.09 2.84 0.09
N ALA A 31 -1.11 1.87 0.99
CA ALA A 31 -0.57 2.00 2.33
C ALA A 31 0.96 2.12 2.33
N GLN A 32 1.48 2.91 3.27
CA GLN A 32 2.93 3.04 3.43
C GLN A 32 3.54 1.77 4.04
N ALA A 33 4.76 1.42 3.63
CA ALA A 33 5.50 0.25 4.12
C ALA A 33 5.82 0.28 5.63
N ASN A 34 5.72 1.44 6.29
CA ASN A 34 5.91 1.60 7.73
C ASN A 34 4.64 1.34 8.55
N SER A 35 3.51 1.03 7.92
CA SER A 35 2.26 0.72 8.63
C SER A 35 2.42 -0.55 9.45
N ASN A 36 1.94 -0.55 10.69
CA ASN A 36 2.06 -1.70 11.57
C ASN A 36 1.07 -2.80 11.15
N LEU A 37 1.60 -4.01 10.95
CA LEU A 37 0.82 -5.22 10.66
C LEU A 37 0.87 -6.19 11.84
N ASP A 38 -0.18 -6.98 12.01
CA ASP A 38 -0.20 -8.11 12.96
C ASP A 38 0.44 -9.38 12.37
N GLU A 39 0.44 -10.47 13.14
CA GLU A 39 1.02 -11.75 12.73
C GLU A 39 0.27 -12.42 11.57
N GLU A 40 -0.98 -12.04 11.33
CA GLU A 40 -1.84 -12.54 10.25
C GLU A 40 -1.76 -11.64 8.99
N GLY A 41 -1.08 -10.49 9.08
CA GLY A 41 -0.91 -9.52 7.99
C GLY A 41 -1.99 -8.45 7.92
N HIS A 42 -2.86 -8.31 8.92
CA HIS A 42 -3.81 -7.20 8.98
C HIS A 42 -3.15 -5.94 9.51
N PHE A 43 -3.63 -4.78 9.07
CA PHE A 43 -3.27 -3.51 9.69
C PHE A 43 -3.70 -3.49 11.16
N VAL A 44 -2.80 -3.14 12.08
CA VAL A 44 -3.12 -3.03 13.51
C VAL A 44 -4.04 -1.83 13.76
N GLU A 45 -3.81 -0.75 13.03
CA GLU A 45 -4.56 0.50 13.14
C GLU A 45 -5.85 0.46 12.30
N ASP A 46 -6.88 1.16 12.77
CA ASP A 46 -8.16 1.26 12.04
C ASP A 46 -8.06 2.20 10.83
N LEU A 47 -7.27 3.26 11.00
CA LEU A 47 -6.94 4.25 10.00
C LEU A 47 -5.46 4.13 9.64
N VAL A 48 -5.19 3.87 8.37
CA VAL A 48 -3.85 3.66 7.83
C VAL A 48 -3.46 4.87 7.00
N THR A 49 -2.21 5.33 7.15
CA THR A 49 -1.67 6.39 6.29
C THR A 49 -1.40 5.83 4.92
N CYS A 50 -2.18 6.28 3.93
CA CYS A 50 -2.07 5.83 2.56
C CYS A 50 -1.80 7.01 1.62
N ARG A 51 -1.20 6.71 0.47
CA ARG A 51 -1.11 7.65 -0.65
C ARG A 51 -2.14 7.30 -1.71
N SER A 52 -2.81 8.33 -2.22
CA SER A 52 -3.64 8.21 -3.41
C SER A 52 -3.50 9.50 -4.23
N LYS A 53 -3.28 9.37 -5.53
CA LYS A 53 -3.14 10.51 -6.47
C LYS A 53 -2.10 11.57 -6.09
N GLY A 54 -1.04 11.17 -5.40
CA GLY A 54 0.04 12.07 -4.97
C GLY A 54 -0.22 12.81 -3.66
N GLU A 55 -1.35 12.56 -2.99
CA GLU A 55 -1.66 13.09 -1.67
C GLU A 55 -1.68 11.96 -0.64
N SER A 56 -1.09 12.24 0.53
CA SER A 56 -1.14 11.34 1.68
C SER A 56 -2.34 11.68 2.56
N SER A 57 -3.19 10.68 2.82
CA SER A 57 -4.38 10.81 3.67
C SER A 57 -4.60 9.55 4.50
N LEU A 58 -5.43 9.65 5.53
CA LEU A 58 -5.83 8.51 6.35
C LEU A 58 -7.03 7.82 5.70
N PHE A 59 -6.93 6.52 5.50
CA PHE A 59 -8.00 5.68 4.97
C PHE A 59 -8.30 4.55 5.95
N SER A 60 -9.54 4.05 5.96
CA SER A 60 -9.85 2.84 6.70
C SER A 60 -9.09 1.65 6.12
N ARG A 61 -8.65 0.72 6.97
CA ARG A 61 -7.90 -0.48 6.54
C ARG A 61 -8.58 -1.30 5.43
N ASP A 62 -9.91 -1.25 5.37
CA ASP A 62 -10.75 -1.93 4.37
C ASP A 62 -10.69 -1.28 2.97
N GLN A 63 -10.32 0.00 2.91
CA GLN A 63 -10.20 0.75 1.66
C GLN A 63 -8.82 0.63 1.02
N VAL A 64 -7.88 -0.07 1.66
CA VAL A 64 -6.50 -0.20 1.19
C VAL A 64 -6.43 -1.32 0.16
N ASP A 65 -5.94 -1.00 -1.05
CA ASP A 65 -5.79 -1.96 -2.13
C ASP A 65 -4.38 -2.56 -2.18
N TYR A 66 -3.36 -1.75 -1.90
CA TYR A 66 -1.95 -2.13 -2.00
C TYR A 66 -1.10 -1.54 -0.87
N MET A 67 0.10 -2.07 -0.69
CA MET A 67 1.10 -1.55 0.25
C MET A 67 2.48 -1.49 -0.41
N ASP A 68 3.28 -0.46 -0.12
CA ASP A 68 4.69 -0.42 -0.54
C ASP A 68 5.44 -1.65 -0.02
N VAL A 69 6.33 -2.20 -0.85
CA VAL A 69 7.24 -3.29 -0.47
C VAL A 69 8.36 -2.79 0.44
N SER A 70 8.81 -1.55 0.24
CA SER A 70 9.92 -0.96 1.00
C SER A 70 9.75 0.53 1.22
N THR A 71 10.14 1.01 2.41
CA THR A 71 10.17 2.44 2.75
C THR A 71 11.14 3.25 1.89
N GLN A 72 12.05 2.59 1.18
CA GLN A 72 13.00 3.23 0.26
C GLN A 72 12.47 3.36 -1.19
N GLN A 73 11.25 2.89 -1.49
CA GLN A 73 10.68 2.96 -2.84
C GLN A 73 10.43 4.37 -3.39
N VAL A 74 10.51 5.40 -2.55
CA VAL A 74 10.37 6.81 -2.95
C VAL A 74 11.47 7.25 -3.94
N VAL A 75 12.56 6.48 -4.06
CA VAL A 75 13.64 6.75 -5.02
C VAL A 75 13.63 5.70 -6.14
N SER A 76 12.91 5.99 -7.23
CA SER A 76 13.10 5.24 -8.49
C SER A 76 14.33 5.78 -9.22
N VAL A 77 15.17 4.87 -9.74
CA VAL A 77 16.35 5.14 -10.60
C VAL A 77 15.97 5.48 -12.03
#